data_AF-A0A7X7RSG3-F1
#
_entry.id   AF-A0A7X7RSG3-F1
#
_cell.length_a   1.000
_cell.length_b   1.000
_cell.length_c   1.000
_cell.angle_alpha   90.00
_cell.angle_beta   90.00
_cell.angle_gamma   90.00
#
_symmetry.space_group_name_H-M   'P 1'
#
loop_
_entity.id
_entity.type
_entity.pdbx_description
1 polymer ?
#
loop_
_entity_poly.entity_id
_entity_poly.type
_entity_poly.pdbx_seq_one_letter_code
_entity_poly.pdbx_strand_id
1 'polypeptide(L)'
;MPRHSYCRQTKLSDIGGRIDYITNPDRQEHLYATYDTATPEFWKQLKEENHKEHDRYGCSGMVVEGREWIIALEESLTKEEPEMILKFFTDTFRDKYGVDCIAA
;
A
#
# COMPACT_ATOMS: atom_id res chain seq x y z
N MET A 1 23.03 11.89 16.13
CA MET A 1 22.97 11.61 14.68
C MET A 1 21.70 12.25 14.13
N PRO A 2 21.69 12.80 12.91
CA PRO A 2 20.48 13.34 12.31
C PRO A 2 19.48 12.19 12.06
N ARG A 3 18.23 12.37 12.51
CA ARG A 3 17.16 11.39 12.28
C ARG A 3 16.61 11.59 10.87
N HIS A 4 17.00 10.72 9.93
CA HIS A 4 16.48 10.74 8.57
C HIS A 4 15.08 10.10 8.53
N SER A 5 14.05 10.85 8.97
CA SER A 5 12.67 10.43 8.81
C SER A 5 12.19 10.77 7.39
N TYR A 6 11.80 9.76 6.62
CA TYR A 6 11.12 9.94 5.34
C TYR A 6 9.68 9.44 5.45
N CYS A 7 8.74 10.27 4.99
CA CYS A 7 7.33 9.89 4.85
C CYS A 7 6.79 10.59 3.61
N ARG A 8 6.29 9.82 2.65
CA ARG A 8 5.65 10.32 1.43
C ARG A 8 4.30 9.66 1.26
N GLN A 9 3.30 10.46 0.89
CA GLN A 9 1.98 9.99 0.50
C GLN A 9 1.67 10.42 -0.93
N THR A 10 1.17 9.51 -1.76
CA THR A 10 0.80 9.76 -3.16
C THR A 10 -0.58 9.21 -3.47
N LYS A 11 -1.30 9.88 -4.41
CA LYS A 11 -2.53 9.32 -4.98
C LYS A 11 -2.15 8.16 -5.91
N LEU A 12 -2.91 7.09 -5.86
CA LEU A 12 -2.69 5.90 -6.67
C LEU A 12 -3.85 5.72 -7.64
N SER A 13 -3.56 5.65 -8.94
CA SER A 13 -4.54 5.50 -10.02
C SER A 13 -4.44 4.16 -10.76
N ASP A 14 -3.47 3.31 -10.38
CA ASP A 14 -3.35 1.94 -10.87
C ASP A 14 -2.92 1.02 -9.72
N ILE A 15 -3.90 0.64 -8.89
CA ILE A 15 -3.68 -0.20 -7.72
C ILE A 15 -3.22 -1.60 -8.11
N GLY A 16 -3.75 -2.15 -9.20
CA GLY A 16 -3.38 -3.48 -9.68
C GLY A 16 -1.91 -3.55 -10.11
N GLY A 17 -1.46 -2.58 -10.92
CA GLY A 17 -0.06 -2.50 -11.32
C GLY A 17 0.87 -2.24 -10.12
N ARG A 18 0.41 -1.47 -9.13
CA ARG A 18 1.21 -1.21 -7.93
C ARG A 18 1.33 -2.42 -7.02
N ILE A 19 0.24 -3.14 -6.80
CA ILE A 19 0.23 -4.41 -6.04
C ILE A 19 1.21 -5.38 -6.68
N ASP A 20 1.06 -5.64 -7.99
CA ASP A 20 2.00 -6.50 -8.73
C ASP A 20 3.46 -6.06 -8.56
N TYR A 21 3.74 -4.75 -8.61
CA TYR A 21 5.10 -4.26 -8.46
C TYR A 21 5.68 -4.43 -7.04
N ILE A 22 4.90 -4.19 -5.98
CA ILE A 22 5.41 -4.27 -4.60
C ILE A 22 5.48 -5.70 -4.07
N THR A 23 4.70 -6.64 -4.63
CA THR A 23 4.66 -8.03 -4.17
C THR A 23 5.49 -9.00 -5.01
N ASN A 24 6.08 -8.54 -6.13
CA ASN A 24 6.77 -9.42 -7.07
C ASN A 24 8.29 -9.42 -6.85
N PRO A 25 8.90 -10.56 -6.45
CA PRO A 25 10.35 -10.64 -6.22
C PRO A 25 11.19 -10.48 -7.50
N ASP A 26 10.63 -10.75 -8.68
CA ASP A 26 11.32 -10.51 -9.96
C ASP A 26 11.41 -9.02 -10.30
N ARG A 27 10.58 -8.17 -9.67
CA ARG A 27 10.54 -6.72 -9.86
C ARG A 27 11.18 -5.94 -8.71
N GLN A 28 11.41 -6.59 -7.57
CA GLN A 28 11.94 -6.01 -6.35
C GLN A 28 13.17 -6.78 -5.86
N GLU A 29 14.36 -6.22 -6.09
CA GLU A 29 15.63 -6.84 -5.68
C GLU A 29 15.78 -6.97 -4.14
N HIS A 30 15.05 -6.15 -3.37
CA HIS A 30 15.10 -6.11 -1.91
C HIS A 30 13.71 -6.26 -1.28
N LEU A 31 12.92 -7.20 -1.80
CA LEU A 31 11.64 -7.58 -1.19
C LEU A 31 11.88 -8.52 0.00
N TYR A 32 11.58 -8.05 1.20
CA TYR A 32 11.76 -8.82 2.42
C TYR A 32 10.50 -9.57 2.85
N ALA A 33 9.35 -8.89 2.80
CA ALA A 33 8.07 -9.45 3.19
C ALA A 33 6.94 -8.81 2.39
N THR A 34 5.78 -9.45 2.36
CA THR A 34 4.54 -8.85 1.85
C THR A 34 3.41 -9.21 2.81
N TYR A 35 2.44 -8.32 2.97
CA TYR A 35 1.28 -8.58 3.80
C TYR A 35 0.06 -7.85 3.26
N ASP A 36 -1.03 -8.59 3.06
CA ASP A 36 -2.29 -8.09 2.53
C ASP A 36 -3.39 -8.32 3.57
N THR A 37 -4.16 -7.28 3.88
CA THR A 37 -5.31 -7.37 4.80
C THR A 37 -6.61 -7.70 4.08
N ALA A 38 -6.60 -7.74 2.74
CA ALA A 38 -7.73 -8.01 1.88
C ALA A 38 -7.44 -9.14 0.88
N THR A 39 -8.40 -9.47 0.03
CA THR A 39 -8.24 -10.50 -1.01
C THR A 39 -7.95 -9.86 -2.37
N PRO A 40 -7.34 -10.59 -3.32
CA PRO A 40 -7.17 -10.10 -4.69
C PRO A 40 -8.47 -9.62 -5.34
N GLU A 41 -9.60 -10.27 -5.04
CA GLU A 41 -10.92 -9.89 -5.53
C GLU A 41 -11.36 -8.52 -4.99
N PHE A 42 -11.03 -8.20 -3.73
CA PHE A 42 -11.32 -6.89 -3.15
C PHE A 42 -10.64 -5.78 -3.94
N TRP A 43 -9.34 -5.92 -4.24
CA TRP A 43 -8.59 -4.89 -4.98
C TRP A 43 -9.12 -4.70 -6.41
N LYS A 44 -9.52 -5.79 -7.05
CA LYS A 44 -10.16 -5.75 -8.36
C LYS A 44 -11.49 -5.00 -8.32
N GLN A 45 -12.36 -5.31 -7.35
CA GLN A 45 -13.64 -4.64 -7.17
C GLN A 45 -13.47 -3.16 -6.82
N LEU A 46 -12.50 -2.82 -5.97
CA LEU A 46 -12.20 -1.44 -5.59
C LEU A 46 -11.83 -0.61 -6.82
N LYS A 47 -11.02 -1.16 -7.74
CA LYS A 47 -10.70 -0.52 -9.02
C LYS A 47 -11.97 -0.32 -9.85
N GLU A 48 -12.74 -1.38 -10.07
CA GLU A 48 -13.95 -1.33 -10.90
C GLU A 48 -14.97 -0.30 -10.39
N GLU A 49 -15.27 -0.29 -9.09
CA GLU A 49 -16.26 0.64 -8.51
C GLU A 49 -15.77 2.09 -8.49
N ASN A 50 -14.47 2.35 -8.27
CA ASN A 50 -13.92 3.71 -8.34
C ASN A 50 -14.04 4.31 -9.74
N HIS A 51 -13.74 3.55 -10.79
CA HIS A 51 -13.88 4.01 -12.17
C HIS A 51 -15.35 4.21 -12.54
N LYS A 52 -16.21 3.27 -12.18
CA LYS A 52 -17.65 3.34 -12.43
C LYS A 52 -18.30 4.58 -11.79
N GLU A 53 -18.00 4.90 -10.54
CA GLU A 53 -18.52 6.11 -9.90
C GLU A 53 -17.90 7.37 -10.51
N HIS A 54 -16.60 7.37 -10.84
CA HIS A 54 -15.95 8.51 -11.51
C HIS A 54 -16.64 8.85 -12.85
N ASP A 55 -16.94 7.84 -13.66
CA ASP A 55 -17.64 7.99 -14.93
C ASP A 55 -19.09 8.43 -14.72
N ARG A 56 -19.78 7.87 -13.73
CA ARG A 56 -21.17 8.22 -13.39
C ARG A 56 -21.33 9.71 -13.08
N TYR A 57 -20.38 10.33 -12.39
CA TYR A 57 -20.42 11.75 -12.05
C TYR A 57 -19.79 12.67 -13.11
N GLY A 58 -19.23 12.11 -14.19
CA GLY A 58 -18.58 12.90 -15.24
C GLY A 58 -17.37 13.68 -14.73
N CYS A 59 -16.64 13.14 -13.76
CA CYS A 59 -15.50 13.79 -13.14
C CYS A 59 -14.36 14.01 -14.15
N SER A 60 -13.68 15.14 -14.05
CA SER A 60 -12.46 15.42 -14.82
C SER A 60 -11.21 15.01 -14.03
N GLY A 61 -10.24 14.35 -14.67
CA GLY A 61 -8.95 14.00 -14.07
C GLY A 61 -8.71 12.50 -13.97
N MET A 62 -7.71 12.12 -13.17
CA MET A 62 -7.40 10.70 -12.92
C MET A 62 -8.25 10.15 -11.78
N VAL A 63 -8.73 8.92 -11.98
CA VAL A 63 -9.38 8.12 -10.93
C VAL A 63 -8.36 7.83 -9.83
N VAL A 64 -8.75 8.09 -8.58
CA VAL A 64 -7.96 7.72 -7.41
C VAL A 64 -8.51 6.40 -6.90
N GLU A 65 -7.77 5.32 -7.13
CA GLU A 65 -8.11 3.97 -6.69
C GLU A 65 -7.66 3.72 -5.24
N GLY A 66 -6.63 4.44 -4.78
CA GLY A 66 -6.11 4.34 -3.43
C GLY A 66 -5.05 5.40 -3.12
N ARG A 67 -4.29 5.17 -2.05
CA ARG A 67 -3.15 6.02 -1.67
C ARG A 67 -1.97 5.16 -1.27
N GLU A 68 -0.79 5.52 -1.75
CA GLU A 68 0.46 4.90 -1.34
C GLU A 68 1.08 5.72 -0.20
N TRP A 69 1.67 5.00 0.76
CA TRP A 69 2.52 5.55 1.80
C TRP A 69 3.89 4.89 1.71
N ILE A 70 4.95 5.70 1.62
CA ILE A 70 6.33 5.24 1.74
C ILE A 70 6.92 5.86 2.98
N ILE A 71 7.36 5.02 3.92
CA ILE A 71 7.92 5.43 5.19
C ILE A 71 9.30 4.80 5.37
N ALA A 72 10.24 5.57 5.93
CA ALA A 72 11.47 4.98 6.44
C ALA A 72 11.21 4.41 7.83
N LEU A 73 11.54 3.13 8.02
CA LEU A 73 11.52 2.51 9.34
C LEU A 73 12.71 2.99 10.18
N GLU A 74 12.55 2.96 11.49
CA GLU A 74 13.65 3.22 12.42
C GLU A 74 14.71 2.12 12.31
N GLU A 75 16.00 2.50 12.34
CA GLU A 75 17.11 1.57 12.16
C GLU A 75 17.07 0.40 13.16
N SER A 76 16.58 0.63 14.38
CA SER A 76 16.44 -0.44 15.38
C SER A 76 15.49 -1.56 14.95
N LEU A 77 14.46 -1.23 14.16
CA LEU A 77 13.49 -2.20 13.67
C LEU A 77 14.09 -3.10 12.57
N THR A 78 15.18 -2.69 11.90
CA THR A 78 15.81 -3.53 10.88
C THR A 78 16.44 -4.82 11.41
N LYS A 79 16.49 -4.98 12.75
CA LYS A 79 17.00 -6.17 13.44
C LYS A 79 15.91 -7.19 13.79
N GLU A 80 14.64 -6.81 13.66
CA GLU A 80 13.50 -7.69 13.93
C GLU A 80 13.07 -8.41 12.64
N GLU A 81 12.25 -9.46 12.78
CA GLU A 81 11.71 -10.20 11.63
C GLU A 81 10.82 -9.32 10.74
N PRO A 82 11.15 -9.14 9.44
CA PRO A 82 10.42 -8.24 8.55
C PRO A 82 8.92 -8.50 8.50
N GLU A 83 8.51 -9.76 8.43
CA GLU A 83 7.10 -10.18 8.39
C GLU A 83 6.35 -9.74 9.66
N MET A 84 7.00 -9.84 10.83
CA MET A 84 6.40 -9.44 12.10
C MET A 84 6.15 -7.93 12.14
N ILE A 85 7.15 -7.13 11.74
CA ILE A 85 7.04 -5.67 11.72
C ILE A 85 5.98 -5.24 10.71
N LEU A 86 6.04 -5.78 9.50
CA LEU A 86 5.13 -5.42 8.42
C LEU A 86 3.68 -5.73 8.80
N LYS A 87 3.44 -6.93 9.36
CA LYS A 87 2.12 -7.33 9.85
C LYS A 87 1.65 -6.42 10.99
N PHE A 88 2.48 -6.20 12.00
CA PHE A 88 2.13 -5.35 13.14
C PHE A 88 1.76 -3.93 12.71
N PHE A 89 2.58 -3.32 11.85
CA PHE A 89 2.33 -1.97 11.35
C PHE A 89 1.03 -1.91 10.54
N THR A 90 0.86 -2.85 9.61
CA THR A 90 -0.28 -2.87 8.70
C THR A 90 -1.59 -3.13 9.44
N ASP A 91 -1.62 -4.08 10.37
CA ASP A 91 -2.79 -4.34 11.21
C ASP A 91 -3.11 -3.13 12.10
N THR A 92 -2.10 -2.53 12.73
CA THR A 92 -2.29 -1.32 13.55
C THR A 92 -2.85 -0.16 12.72
N PHE A 93 -2.38 0.00 11.48
CA PHE A 93 -2.85 1.04 10.57
C PHE A 93 -4.30 0.78 10.14
N ARG A 94 -4.62 -0.47 9.77
CA ARG A 94 -5.97 -0.92 9.46
C ARG A 94 -6.93 -0.65 10.62
N ASP A 95 -6.60 -1.10 11.82
CA ASP A 95 -7.45 -0.95 13.00
C ASP A 95 -7.67 0.52 13.37
N LYS A 96 -6.62 1.34 13.23
CA LYS A 96 -6.68 2.77 13.57
C LYS A 96 -7.51 3.59 12.59
N TYR A 97 -7.44 3.28 11.29
CA TYR A 97 -8.04 4.12 10.24
C TYR A 97 -9.22 3.45 9.52
N GLY A 98 -9.52 2.18 9.79
CA GLY A 98 -10.60 1.45 9.15
C GLY A 98 -10.40 1.25 7.65
N VAL A 99 -9.17 1.02 7.22
CA VAL A 99 -8.80 0.86 5.80
C VAL A 99 -8.09 -0.46 5.56
N ASP A 100 -8.39 -1.11 4.44
CA ASP A 100 -7.61 -2.25 3.98
C ASP A 100 -6.30 -1.79 3.34
N CYS A 101 -5.25 -2.58 3.54
CA CYS A 101 -3.88 -2.26 3.19
C CYS A 101 -3.20 -3.47 2.56
N ILE A 102 -2.29 -3.19 1.63
CA ILE A 102 -1.29 -4.13 1.15
C ILE A 102 0.07 -3.45 1.26
N ALA A 103 1.01 -4.14 1.88
CA ALA A 103 2.32 -3.61 2.23
C ALA A 103 3.44 -4.59 1.84
N ALA A 104 4.62 -4.02 1.62
CA ALA A 104 5.87 -4.70 1.30
C ALA A 104 7.05 -3.93 1.93
#